data_AF-A0A1W6SPQ5-F1
#
_entry.id   AF-A0A1W6SPQ5-F1
#
_cell.length_a   1.000
_cell.length_b   1.000
_cell.length_c   1.000
_cell.angle_alpha   90.00
_cell.angle_beta   90.00
_cell.angle_gamma   90.00
#
_symmetry.space_group_name_H-M   'P 1'
#
loop_
_entity.id
_entity.type
_entity.pdbx_description
1 polymer ?
#
loop_
_entity_poly.entity_id
_entity_poly.type
_entity_poly.pdbx_seq_one_letter_code
_entity_poly.pdbx_strand_id
1 'polypeptide(L)'
;MPKLTHYVKMAANEYLEETGRTELNARWIAEFFQDCGVQDAYPRQDLVVFAEMVQKELTKNEEQAAKKTRLLLDKTLRGIKSARKL
;
A
#
# COMPACT_ATOMS: atom_id res chain seq x y z
N MET A 1 3.56 16.67 15.05
CA MET A 1 4.10 16.19 13.76
C MET A 1 3.60 14.77 13.52
N PRO A 2 3.03 14.45 12.35
CA PRO A 2 2.69 13.08 11.98
C PRO A 2 3.94 12.20 12.00
N LYS A 3 3.79 10.91 12.32
CA LYS A 3 4.92 9.96 12.28
C LYS A 3 5.33 9.71 10.82
N LEU A 4 6.61 9.46 10.57
CA LEU A 4 7.10 9.07 9.23
C LEU A 4 6.32 7.88 8.64
N THR A 5 5.95 6.91 9.49
CA THR A 5 5.11 5.77 9.10
C THR A 5 3.69 6.16 8.70
N HIS A 6 3.17 7.30 9.15
CA HIS A 6 1.90 7.84 8.69
C HIS A 6 2.01 8.38 7.27
N TYR A 7 3.06 9.15 6.97
CA TYR A 7 3.36 9.62 5.61
C TYR A 7 3.56 8.46 4.63
N VAL A 8 4.29 7.41 5.05
CA VAL A 8 4.49 6.21 4.23
C VAL A 8 3.17 5.54 3.87
N LYS A 9 2.26 5.39 4.83
CA LYS A 9 0.93 4.79 4.59
C LYS A 9 0.05 5.66 3.72
N MET A 10 0.09 6.97 3.94
CA MET A 10 -0.65 7.94 3.14
C MET A 10 -0.20 7.87 1.68
N ALA A 11 1.11 7.98 1.43
CA ALA A 11 1.70 7.86 0.10
C ALA A 11 1.32 6.55 -0.60
N ALA A 12 1.42 5.42 0.10
CA ALA A 12 1.08 4.11 -0.47
C ALA A 12 -0.40 3.99 -0.84
N ASN A 13 -1.30 4.56 -0.03
CA ASN A 13 -2.73 4.53 -0.32
C ASN A 13 -3.07 5.46 -1.49
N GLU A 14 -2.59 6.70 -1.46
CA GLU A 14 -2.88 7.71 -2.48
C GLU A 14 -2.31 7.29 -3.85
N TYR A 15 -1.08 6.75 -3.87
CA TYR A 15 -0.50 6.18 -5.09
C TYR A 15 -1.34 5.06 -5.68
N LEU A 16 -1.82 4.14 -4.83
CA LEU A 16 -2.63 3.01 -5.27
C LEU A 16 -4.00 3.48 -5.78
N GLU A 17 -4.61 4.46 -5.13
CA GLU A 17 -5.89 5.06 -5.54
C GLU A 17 -5.78 5.79 -6.88
N GLU A 18 -4.71 6.56 -7.10
CA GLU A 18 -4.51 7.32 -8.32
C GLU A 18 -4.07 6.47 -9.51
N THR A 19 -3.17 5.51 -9.28
CA THR A 19 -2.50 4.78 -10.38
C THR A 19 -3.00 3.35 -10.56
N GLY A 20 -3.57 2.75 -9.52
CA GLY A 20 -3.89 1.33 -9.47
C GLY A 20 -2.67 0.40 -9.53
N ARG A 21 -1.44 0.92 -9.36
CA ARG A 21 -0.20 0.17 -9.48
C ARG A 21 0.44 -0.09 -8.12
N THR A 22 1.16 -1.19 -8.01
CA THR A 22 1.94 -1.54 -6.81
C THR A 22 3.43 -1.29 -6.98
N GLU A 23 3.90 -1.14 -8.22
CA GLU A 23 5.25 -0.66 -8.55
C GLU A 23 5.28 0.87 -8.47
N LEU A 24 6.09 1.41 -7.56
CA LEU A 24 6.15 2.84 -7.25
C LEU A 24 6.82 3.64 -8.37
N ASN A 25 6.14 4.69 -8.84
CA ASN A 25 6.69 5.61 -9.82
C ASN A 25 7.62 6.64 -9.15
N ALA A 26 8.85 6.75 -9.65
CA ALA A 26 9.88 7.64 -9.09
C ALA A 26 9.51 9.12 -9.16
N ARG A 27 8.80 9.57 -10.21
CA ARG A 27 8.36 10.95 -10.33
C ARG A 27 7.25 11.25 -9.32
N TRP A 28 6.26 10.36 -9.24
CA TRP A 28 5.14 10.52 -8.32
C TRP A 28 5.60 10.63 -6.86
N ILE A 29 6.51 9.75 -6.43
CA ILE A 29 6.99 9.79 -5.03
C ILE A 29 7.82 11.04 -4.73
N ALA A 30 8.55 11.57 -5.71
CA ALA A 30 9.28 12.82 -5.55
C ALA A 30 8.33 14.02 -5.39
N GLU A 31 7.27 14.08 -6.20
CA GLU A 31 6.21 15.09 -6.11
C GLU A 31 5.51 15.01 -4.74
N PHE A 32 5.07 13.82 -4.31
CA PHE A 32 4.47 13.62 -2.98
C PHE A 32 5.40 14.03 -1.83
N PHE A 33 6.68 13.66 -1.90
CA PHE A 33 7.65 13.95 -0.84
C PHE A 33 7.84 15.46 -0.62
N GLN A 34 7.78 16.24 -1.69
CA GLN A 34 7.85 17.69 -1.66
C GLN A 34 6.51 18.31 -1.24
N ASP A 35 5.40 17.91 -1.86
CA ASP A 35 4.10 18.58 -1.72
C ASP A 35 3.41 18.28 -0.37
N CYS A 36 3.59 17.08 0.18
CA CYS A 36 3.01 16.70 1.47
C CYS A 36 3.84 17.12 2.68
N GLY A 37 4.93 17.88 2.48
CA GLY A 37 5.76 18.41 3.56
C GLY A 37 6.54 17.32 4.33
N VAL A 38 6.83 16.18 3.69
CA VAL A 38 7.65 15.12 4.31
C VAL A 38 9.06 15.66 4.58
N GLN A 39 9.61 16.41 3.64
CA GLN A 39 10.91 17.07 3.80
C GLN A 39 10.90 18.10 4.94
N ASP A 40 9.81 18.84 5.13
CA ASP A 40 9.70 19.83 6.21
C ASP A 40 9.59 19.17 7.59
N ALA A 41 8.79 18.10 7.68
CA ALA A 41 8.60 17.34 8.92
C ALA A 41 9.83 16.50 9.28
N TYR A 42 10.57 16.03 8.27
CA TYR A 42 11.75 15.19 8.41
C TYR A 42 12.90 15.65 7.49
N PRO A 43 13.62 16.74 7.82
CA PRO A 43 14.63 17.34 6.92
C PRO A 43 15.84 16.46 6.61
N ARG A 44 16.08 15.43 7.43
CA ARG A 44 17.15 14.44 7.22
C ARG A 44 16.67 13.18 6.53
N GLN A 45 15.39 13.08 6.21
CA GLN A 45 14.84 11.93 5.51
C GLN A 45 15.32 11.96 4.08
N ASP A 46 15.97 10.88 3.67
CA ASP A 46 16.37 10.68 2.28
C ASP A 46 15.16 10.20 1.45
N LEU A 47 15.00 10.76 0.25
CA LEU A 47 13.91 10.43 -0.67
C LEU A 47 13.96 8.97 -1.11
N VAL A 48 15.15 8.42 -1.37
CA VAL A 48 15.32 7.02 -1.78
C VAL A 48 14.89 6.11 -0.64
N VAL A 49 15.34 6.40 0.59
CA VAL A 49 14.92 5.66 1.78
C VAL A 49 13.40 5.77 1.99
N PHE A 50 12.81 6.93 1.75
CA PHE A 50 11.37 7.11 1.84
C PHE A 50 10.61 6.29 0.77
N ALA A 51 11.06 6.34 -0.47
CA ALA A 51 10.50 5.57 -1.58
C ALA A 51 10.56 4.07 -1.31
N GLU A 52 11.67 3.56 -0.74
CA GLU A 52 11.77 2.16 -0.34
C GLU A 52 10.73 1.77 0.73
N MET A 53 10.46 2.63 1.70
CA MET A 53 9.43 2.38 2.70
C MET A 53 8.03 2.35 2.09
N VAL A 54 7.75 3.27 1.16
CA VAL A 54 6.47 3.31 0.45
C VAL A 54 6.29 2.09 -0.43
N GLN A 55 7.33 1.69 -1.17
CA GLN A 55 7.31 0.45 -1.96
C GLN A 55 7.05 -0.79 -1.09
N LYS A 56 7.66 -0.87 0.09
CA LYS A 56 7.41 -1.96 1.06
C LYS A 56 5.96 -1.98 1.54
N GLU A 57 5.37 -0.81 1.83
CA GLU A 57 3.96 -0.75 2.26
C GLU A 57 3.00 -1.09 1.11
N LEU A 58 3.29 -0.68 -0.14
CA LEU A 58 2.54 -1.10 -1.33
C LEU A 58 2.53 -2.63 -1.51
N THR A 59 3.71 -3.27 -1.45
CA THR A 59 3.82 -4.73 -1.55
C THR A 59 3.05 -5.43 -0.43
N LYS A 60 3.11 -4.90 0.79
CA LYS A 60 2.38 -5.46 1.94
C LYS A 60 0.86 -5.31 1.77
N ASN A 61 0.38 -4.19 1.25
CA ASN A 61 -1.03 -3.97 0.95
C ASN A 61 -1.53 -4.98 -0.10
N GLU A 62 -0.75 -5.21 -1.15
CA GLU A 62 -1.03 -6.21 -2.19
C GLU A 62 -1.10 -7.62 -1.60
N GLU A 63 -0.12 -8.02 -0.78
CA GLU A 63 -0.14 -9.32 -0.10
C GLU A 63 -1.37 -9.50 0.79
N GLN A 64 -1.75 -8.47 1.54
CA GLN A 64 -2.92 -8.51 2.39
C GLN A 64 -4.22 -8.62 1.58
N ALA A 65 -4.32 -7.89 0.47
CA ALA A 65 -5.44 -8.00 -0.45
C ALA A 65 -5.54 -9.41 -1.04
N ALA A 66 -4.43 -9.96 -1.53
CA ALA A 66 -4.38 -11.33 -2.07
C ALA A 66 -4.77 -12.38 -1.01
N LYS A 67 -4.29 -12.25 0.23
CA LYS A 67 -4.64 -13.14 1.35
C LYS A 67 -6.15 -13.07 1.66
N LYS A 68 -6.73 -11.87 1.70
CA LYS A 68 -8.17 -11.68 1.94
C LYS A 68 -9.02 -12.31 0.82
N THR A 69 -8.65 -12.10 -0.44
CA THR A 69 -9.35 -12.68 -1.60
C THR A 69 -9.30 -14.20 -1.57
N ARG A 70 -8.12 -14.80 -1.28
CA ARG A 70 -7.99 -16.26 -1.13
C ARG A 70 -8.88 -16.82 -0.02
N LEU A 71 -8.91 -16.15 1.14
CA LEU A 71 -9.77 -16.56 2.25
C LEU A 71 -11.25 -16.49 1.91
N LEU A 72 -11.68 -15.44 1.20
CA LEU A 72 -13.06 -15.29 0.75
C LEU A 72 -13.45 -16.41 -0.24
N LEU A 73 -12.57 -16.69 -1.21
CA LEU A 73 -12.78 -17.78 -2.17
C LEU A 73 -12.87 -19.15 -1.48
N ASP A 74 -12.01 -19.46 -0.51
CA ASP A 74 -12.07 -20.73 0.23
C ASP A 74 -13.39 -20.87 1.00
N LYS A 75 -13.86 -19.81 1.66
CA LYS A 75 -15.16 -19.80 2.35
C LYS A 75 -16.32 -20.06 1.39
N THR A 76 -16.34 -19.37 0.26
CA THR A 76 -17.39 -19.56 -0.76
C THR A 76 -17.38 -20.96 -1.34
N LEU A 77 -16.20 -21.51 -1.66
CA LEU A 77 -16.07 -22.88 -2.19
C LEU A 77 -16.51 -23.94 -1.17
N ARG A 78 -16.19 -23.78 0.12
CA ARG A 78 -16.69 -24.66 1.18
C ARG A 78 -18.22 -24.59 1.30
N GLY A 79 -18.79 -23.39 1.26
CA GLY A 79 -20.25 -23.19 1.28
C GLY A 79 -20.95 -23.91 0.12
N ILE A 80 -20.43 -23.76 -1.10
CA ILE A 80 -20.98 -24.44 -2.30
C ILE A 80 -20.89 -25.96 -2.17
N LYS A 81 -19.76 -26.50 -1.68
CA LYS A 81 -19.60 -27.96 -1.49
C LYS A 81 -20.58 -28.52 -0.47
N SER A 82 -20.85 -27.79 0.62
CA SER A 82 -21.82 -28.20 1.63
C SER A 82 -23.26 -28.18 1.10
N ALA A 83 -23.60 -27.19 0.27
CA ALA A 83 -24.94 -27.08 -0.33
C ALA A 83 -25.26 -28.16 -1.37
N ARG A 84 -24.26 -28.72 -2.08
CA ARG A 84 -24.46 -29.80 -3.06
C ARG A 84 -24.54 -31.21 -2.45
N LYS A 85 -24.27 -31.36 -1.15
CA LYS A 85 -24.35 -32.65 -0.43
C LYS A 85 -25.69 -32.85 0.30
N LEU A 86 -26.56 -31.84 0.28
CA LEU A 86 -27.95 -31.88 0.73
C LEU A 86 -28.86 -32.04 -0.50
#